data_AF-A0A2E7ZRW4-F1
#
_entry.id   AF-A0A2E7ZRW4-F1
#
_cell.length_a   1.000
_cell.length_b   1.000
_cell.length_c   1.000
_cell.angle_alpha   90.00
_cell.angle_beta   90.00
_cell.angle_gamma   90.00
#
_symmetry.space_group_name_H-M   'P 1'
#
loop_
_entity.id
_entity.type
_entity.pdbx_description
1 polymer ?
#
loop_
_entity_poly.entity_id
_entity_poly.type
_entity_poly.pdbx_seq_one_letter_code
_entity_poly.pdbx_strand_id
1 'polypeptide(L)'
;MSTLALFGSRLTVMAALSAIASVVVASPPRHDRLPTGPLRLSPSRPADRLPSHVETASGRLKRPADRGVFQISTPTHNQQRFDDRTEREGRLEYGVVFEPTIAPFKRSYCFERVDANGQLRRALNAVPIEARGGPDRLHHELFWGAIRVQLEPNQRVTLPSVSPSSRLIAWVSEPKVKLQMFRDANGIWSVSSPQEHKAVSLRYLMDAPSRYFGSPLGSGVTHLDPWKPKLAQSFQTKVEALWPTLGLSTQLDRKERIEALTRWFRSFEPGGTSSGRDLLQVIAQRQGVCRHRTHGFVVVAHSLGISARYVGNEAHAFVEVWVRFADAREGWLRIDLGGGAEQLHLRATGRRNLHRPLQSDALPKPIAFRSHIGRVAGALSMAGASKVTIDHPVQMNTTPKGHLVGTPTQPRILSWIEHRARRLAGQKIRELSDPRSVSTLTIQGPEKAWRRGGLKVRGQLNGPAQSLPKQRIELWLISPVEPTKAIHVGSMKTGAQGHFQGQVRLDRRVGLGPWDLVAYFAGSPQLAACYSQSPKHSKSSGDEAARK
;
A
#
# COMPACT_ATOMS: atom_id res chain seq x y z
N MET A 1 -69.70 20.30 6.00
CA MET A 1 -70.15 21.19 7.09
C MET A 1 -69.89 20.45 8.40
N SER A 2 -68.72 20.69 9.03
CA SER A 2 -68.57 21.49 10.27
C SER A 2 -69.02 20.68 11.49
N THR A 3 -68.31 20.48 12.61
CA THR A 3 -67.03 20.94 13.19
C THR A 3 -66.93 20.23 14.57
N LEU A 4 -65.71 19.83 15.01
CA LEU A 4 -65.08 20.01 16.35
C LEU A 4 -65.99 20.06 17.62
N ALA A 5 -65.60 19.62 18.83
CA ALA A 5 -64.40 19.05 19.46
C ALA A 5 -64.78 18.82 20.95
N LEU A 6 -64.03 17.97 21.67
CA LEU A 6 -63.34 18.29 22.94
C LEU A 6 -62.96 17.02 23.72
N PHE A 7 -61.66 16.90 23.96
CA PHE A 7 -61.01 15.97 24.87
C PHE A 7 -61.04 16.53 26.30
N GLY A 8 -61.27 15.65 27.27
CA GLY A 8 -61.05 15.93 28.70
C GLY A 8 -61.06 14.64 29.50
N SER A 9 -59.88 14.06 29.76
CA SER A 9 -59.74 12.86 30.60
C SER A 9 -58.72 13.11 31.71
N ARG A 10 -59.21 13.19 32.95
CA ARG A 10 -58.40 13.18 34.17
C ARG A 10 -58.26 11.74 34.70
N LEU A 11 -57.00 11.39 34.94
CA LEU A 11 -56.46 10.67 36.10
C LEU A 11 -57.31 9.58 36.78
N THR A 12 -56.82 8.34 36.75
CA THR A 12 -56.90 7.46 37.93
C THR A 12 -55.62 6.62 38.00
N VAL A 13 -54.94 6.74 39.14
CA VAL A 13 -53.71 6.05 39.53
C VAL A 13 -54.10 4.71 40.15
N MET A 14 -53.48 3.62 39.71
CA MET A 14 -53.44 2.35 40.44
C MET A 14 -52.01 1.81 40.39
N ALA A 15 -51.41 1.71 41.58
CA ALA A 15 -50.10 1.13 41.81
C ALA A 15 -50.21 -0.39 41.90
N ALA A 16 -49.29 -1.11 41.26
CA ALA A 16 -49.04 -2.52 41.56
C ALA A 16 -47.53 -2.78 41.51
N LEU A 17 -47.00 -3.14 42.67
CA LEU A 17 -45.64 -3.63 42.88
C LEU A 17 -45.44 -4.98 42.20
N SER A 18 -44.29 -5.17 41.54
CA SER A 18 -43.74 -6.50 41.30
C SER A 18 -42.22 -6.43 41.23
N ALA A 19 -41.60 -7.26 42.09
CA ALA A 19 -40.18 -7.39 42.32
C ALA A 19 -39.47 -7.95 41.08
N ILE A 20 -38.35 -7.32 40.71
CA ILE A 20 -37.44 -7.85 39.70
C ILE A 20 -36.23 -8.46 40.41
N ALA A 21 -36.05 -9.76 40.20
CA ALA A 21 -34.88 -10.51 40.62
C ALA A 21 -33.63 -10.03 39.88
N SER A 22 -32.56 -9.80 40.63
CA SER A 22 -31.23 -9.44 40.12
C SER A 22 -30.63 -10.60 39.32
N VAL A 23 -30.58 -10.48 37.99
CA VAL A 23 -29.71 -11.29 37.14
C VAL A 23 -28.36 -10.58 37.04
N VAL A 24 -27.32 -11.18 37.62
CA VAL A 24 -25.93 -10.78 37.43
C VAL A 24 -25.54 -11.10 35.99
N VAL A 25 -25.62 -10.12 35.10
CA VAL A 25 -25.06 -10.20 33.75
C VAL A 25 -23.58 -9.84 33.85
N ALA A 26 -22.73 -10.84 33.65
CA ALA A 26 -21.30 -10.65 33.47
C ALA A 26 -21.06 -9.66 32.32
N SER A 27 -20.32 -8.60 32.60
CA SER A 27 -19.94 -7.59 31.61
C SER A 27 -19.16 -8.26 30.46
N PRO A 28 -19.49 -7.98 29.18
CA PRO A 28 -18.64 -8.40 28.08
C PRO A 28 -17.27 -7.72 28.18
N PRO A 29 -16.19 -8.37 27.72
CA PRO A 29 -14.85 -7.80 27.78
C PRO A 29 -14.83 -6.46 27.05
N ARG A 30 -14.33 -5.42 27.75
CA ARG A 30 -14.10 -4.09 27.19
C ARG A 30 -13.25 -4.24 25.93
N HIS A 31 -13.85 -4.02 24.77
CA HIS A 31 -13.10 -3.69 23.58
C HIS A 31 -12.41 -2.35 23.86
N ASP A 32 -11.08 -2.37 23.97
CA ASP A 32 -10.27 -1.16 23.97
C ASP A 32 -10.66 -0.33 22.74
N ARG A 33 -11.36 0.78 22.98
CA ARG A 33 -11.65 1.77 21.94
C ARG A 33 -10.31 2.29 21.42
N LEU A 34 -10.04 2.08 20.14
CA LEU A 34 -9.00 2.84 19.43
C LEU A 34 -9.31 4.34 19.63
N PRO A 35 -8.32 5.18 19.98
CA PRO A 35 -8.56 6.59 20.17
C PRO A 35 -8.98 7.21 18.84
N THR A 36 -10.24 7.63 18.74
CA THR A 36 -10.80 8.40 17.61
C THR A 36 -10.70 9.91 17.85
N GLY A 37 -9.98 10.34 18.89
CA GLY A 37 -9.82 11.75 19.24
C GLY A 37 -8.72 12.44 18.44
N PRO A 38 -8.77 13.77 18.27
CA PRO A 38 -7.70 14.53 17.65
C PRO A 38 -6.38 14.31 18.42
N LEU A 39 -5.30 14.16 17.68
CA LEU A 39 -3.94 14.17 18.23
C LEU A 39 -3.76 15.49 18.99
N ARG A 40 -3.27 15.40 20.23
CA ARG A 40 -3.04 16.55 21.08
C ARG A 40 -1.58 16.59 21.45
N LEU A 41 -0.89 17.62 20.96
CA LEU A 41 0.30 18.14 21.62
C LEU A 41 -0.15 18.75 22.96
N SER A 42 0.56 18.46 24.05
CA SER A 42 0.38 19.22 25.29
C SER A 42 0.62 20.70 25.00
N PRO A 43 -0.25 21.62 25.47
CA PRO A 43 -0.26 23.00 24.99
C PRO A 43 1.06 23.74 25.28
N SER A 44 1.49 24.49 24.25
CA SER A 44 2.42 25.63 24.28
C SER A 44 3.72 25.45 25.08
N ARG A 45 4.77 24.98 24.41
CA ARG A 45 6.16 25.21 24.81
C ARG A 45 6.93 25.86 23.66
N PRO A 46 7.94 26.69 23.95
CA PRO A 46 8.80 27.30 22.92
C PRO A 46 9.37 26.22 21.99
N ALA A 47 9.67 26.60 20.74
CA ALA A 47 10.20 25.74 19.66
C ALA A 47 11.41 24.88 20.07
N ASP A 48 12.05 25.26 21.18
CA ASP A 48 13.27 24.69 21.74
C ASP A 48 13.03 23.51 22.70
N ARG A 49 11.78 23.21 23.11
CA ARG A 49 11.47 22.10 24.03
C ARG A 49 10.56 21.06 23.37
N LEU A 50 11.21 20.02 22.85
CA LEU A 50 10.54 18.79 22.41
C LEU A 50 9.70 18.17 23.54
N PRO A 51 8.44 17.75 23.28
CA PRO A 51 7.66 17.01 24.27
C PRO A 51 8.33 15.67 24.62
N SER A 52 8.10 15.17 25.83
CA SER A 52 8.65 13.88 26.28
C SER A 52 7.95 12.67 25.63
N HIS A 53 6.72 12.88 25.16
CA HIS A 53 5.91 11.90 24.47
C HIS A 53 4.93 12.57 23.50
N VAL A 54 4.43 11.83 22.54
CA VAL A 54 3.34 12.22 21.64
C VAL A 54 2.34 11.08 21.55
N GLU A 55 1.06 11.41 21.42
CA GLU A 55 0.04 10.42 21.09
C GLU A 55 0.00 10.22 19.58
N THR A 56 -0.18 8.99 19.11
CA THR A 56 -0.31 8.63 17.68
C THR A 56 -1.35 7.54 17.48
N ALA A 57 -1.75 7.29 16.23
CA ALA A 57 -2.57 6.11 15.89
C ALA A 57 -1.87 4.77 16.24
N SER A 58 -0.53 4.78 16.31
CA SER A 58 0.29 3.65 16.78
C SER A 58 0.44 3.59 18.30
N GLY A 59 -0.23 4.47 19.05
CA GLY A 59 -0.16 4.58 20.51
C GLY A 59 0.73 5.72 20.99
N ARG A 60 0.97 5.74 22.30
CA ARG A 60 1.80 6.75 22.96
C ARG A 60 3.28 6.49 22.72
N LEU A 61 3.96 7.43 22.06
CA LEU A 61 5.36 7.31 21.69
C LEU A 61 6.23 8.22 22.54
N LYS A 62 7.23 7.65 23.19
CA LYS A 62 8.24 8.43 23.91
C LYS A 62 9.21 9.08 22.93
N ARG A 63 9.74 10.24 23.29
CA ARG A 63 10.84 10.87 22.57
C ARG A 63 12.02 9.88 22.47
N PRO A 64 12.65 9.71 21.29
CA PRO A 64 13.81 8.84 21.14
C PRO A 64 14.95 9.23 22.09
N ALA A 65 15.60 8.23 22.69
CA ALA A 65 16.81 8.41 23.47
C ALA A 65 18.04 8.64 22.58
N ASP A 66 19.14 9.11 23.16
CA ASP A 66 20.33 9.58 22.44
C ASP A 66 21.17 8.45 21.83
N ARG A 67 20.89 7.19 22.19
CA ARG A 67 21.63 6.03 21.74
C ARG A 67 21.11 5.51 20.41
N GLY A 68 22.05 5.23 19.48
CA GLY A 68 21.75 4.43 18.31
C GLY A 68 21.18 5.19 17.13
N VAL A 69 21.75 6.36 16.87
CA VAL A 69 21.23 7.28 15.87
C VAL A 69 21.85 6.97 14.51
N PHE A 70 21.03 6.77 13.46
CA PHE A 70 21.52 6.41 12.13
C PHE A 70 22.25 7.60 11.49
N GLN A 71 23.49 7.37 11.05
CA GLN A 71 24.23 8.35 10.28
C GLN A 71 23.65 8.42 8.87
N ILE A 72 23.22 9.61 8.47
CA ILE A 72 22.73 9.86 7.13
C ILE A 72 23.83 10.51 6.28
N SER A 73 23.93 10.11 5.02
CA SER A 73 24.71 10.80 4.01
C SER A 73 23.78 11.58 3.09
N THR A 74 24.22 12.76 2.66
CA THR A 74 23.48 13.55 1.67
C THR A 74 23.60 12.87 0.31
N PRO A 75 22.49 12.50 -0.34
CA PRO A 75 22.55 12.01 -1.72
C PRO A 75 23.09 13.14 -2.60
N THR A 76 24.21 12.91 -3.30
CA THR A 76 24.85 13.88 -4.21
C THR A 76 24.34 13.78 -5.64
N HIS A 77 23.53 12.76 -5.96
CA HIS A 77 23.04 12.53 -7.31
C HIS A 77 21.84 13.42 -7.64
N ASN A 78 22.01 14.28 -8.65
CA ASN A 78 20.96 15.16 -9.18
C ASN A 78 20.17 14.52 -10.33
N GLN A 79 20.53 13.29 -10.69
CA GLN A 79 19.93 12.50 -11.74
C GLN A 79 19.77 11.05 -11.28
N GLN A 80 18.60 10.46 -11.53
CA GLN A 80 18.44 9.02 -11.51
C GLN A 80 18.50 8.52 -12.94
N ARG A 81 19.53 7.73 -13.23
CA ARG A 81 19.64 7.06 -14.52
C ARG A 81 18.84 5.78 -14.51
N PHE A 82 18.25 5.46 -15.67
CA PHE A 82 17.69 4.15 -15.90
C PHE A 82 18.83 3.12 -15.99
N ASP A 83 18.64 1.98 -15.34
CA ASP A 83 19.49 0.80 -15.49
C ASP A 83 18.64 -0.38 -15.97
N ASP A 84 19.25 -1.30 -16.72
CA ASP A 84 18.60 -2.45 -17.35
C ASP A 84 18.65 -3.74 -16.50
N ARG A 85 19.19 -3.64 -15.27
CA ARG A 85 19.40 -4.77 -14.37
C ARG A 85 18.15 -5.08 -13.56
N THR A 86 17.20 -5.73 -14.21
CA THR A 86 15.87 -6.03 -13.64
C THR A 86 15.85 -7.14 -12.57
N GLU A 87 16.99 -7.71 -12.23
CA GLU A 87 17.13 -8.83 -11.27
C GLU A 87 16.82 -8.43 -9.84
N ARG A 88 16.60 -9.44 -8.99
CA ARG A 88 16.38 -9.23 -7.56
C ARG A 88 17.61 -8.60 -6.93
N GLU A 89 17.36 -7.70 -6.00
CA GLU A 89 18.39 -7.20 -5.10
C GLU A 89 18.51 -8.20 -3.95
N GLY A 90 19.74 -8.56 -3.57
CA GLY A 90 19.98 -9.49 -2.47
C GLY A 90 19.58 -8.91 -1.11
N ARG A 91 20.58 -8.67 -0.27
CA ARG A 91 20.38 -8.07 1.05
C ARG A 91 20.42 -6.54 0.96
N LEU A 92 19.33 -5.89 1.38
CA LEU A 92 19.26 -4.44 1.51
C LEU A 92 19.23 -4.03 2.99
N GLU A 93 20.02 -3.02 3.33
CA GLU A 93 20.08 -2.44 4.67
C GLU A 93 19.24 -1.15 4.69
N TYR A 94 18.32 -1.04 5.65
CA TYR A 94 17.49 0.14 5.84
C TYR A 94 17.68 0.76 7.22
N GLY A 95 18.10 2.01 7.27
CA GLY A 95 18.21 2.78 8.50
C GLY A 95 16.85 3.26 9.00
N VAL A 96 16.41 2.79 10.16
CA VAL A 96 15.16 3.25 10.76
C VAL A 96 15.39 4.58 11.47
N VAL A 97 14.85 5.66 10.89
CA VAL A 97 15.01 7.03 11.40
C VAL A 97 13.76 7.56 12.12
N PHE A 98 12.59 6.94 11.87
CA PHE A 98 11.30 7.41 12.37
C PHE A 98 10.71 6.45 13.41
N GLU A 99 10.04 7.05 14.40
CA GLU A 99 9.19 6.39 15.39
C GLU A 99 7.81 7.10 15.39
N PRO A 100 6.71 6.45 14.98
CA PRO A 100 6.67 5.05 14.57
C PRO A 100 7.36 4.87 13.20
N THR A 101 7.86 3.67 12.93
CA THR A 101 8.59 3.39 11.69
C THR A 101 7.64 3.32 10.50
N ILE A 102 7.96 4.10 9.45
CA ILE A 102 7.34 4.03 8.14
C ILE A 102 8.14 3.15 7.17
N ALA A 103 9.00 2.27 7.68
CA ALA A 103 9.87 1.47 6.82
C ALA A 103 9.08 0.67 5.76
N PRO A 104 9.59 0.59 4.52
CA PRO A 104 10.84 1.18 4.00
C PRO A 104 10.64 2.55 3.30
N PHE A 105 9.73 3.40 3.75
CA PHE A 105 9.20 4.54 2.98
C PHE A 105 9.71 5.93 3.39
N LYS A 106 10.84 6.05 4.10
CA LYS A 106 11.41 7.40 4.33
C LYS A 106 11.82 8.04 3.01
N ARG A 107 11.63 9.35 2.90
CA ARG A 107 11.99 10.14 1.72
C ARG A 107 13.40 10.71 1.92
N SER A 108 14.38 10.18 1.20
CA SER A 108 15.77 10.67 1.24
C SER A 108 16.09 11.53 0.01
N TYR A 109 15.53 11.19 -1.14
CA TYR A 109 15.66 11.95 -2.38
C TYR A 109 14.39 11.84 -3.23
N CYS A 110 14.20 12.82 -4.10
CA CYS A 110 13.01 12.95 -4.94
C CYS A 110 13.41 13.48 -6.32
N PHE A 111 12.87 12.87 -7.37
CA PHE A 111 13.00 13.33 -8.76
C PHE A 111 11.61 13.53 -9.37
N GLU A 112 11.38 14.72 -9.91
CA GLU A 112 10.06 15.17 -10.38
C GLU A 112 10.05 15.59 -11.86
N ARG A 113 11.21 15.54 -12.54
CA ARG A 113 11.35 15.85 -13.97
C ARG A 113 11.87 14.65 -14.74
N VAL A 114 11.44 14.54 -15.99
CA VAL A 114 11.93 13.57 -16.97
C VAL A 114 12.60 14.34 -18.10
N ASP A 115 13.86 14.03 -18.42
CA ASP A 115 14.55 14.65 -19.55
C ASP A 115 14.22 13.96 -20.89
N ALA A 116 14.74 14.49 -22.00
CA ALA A 116 14.45 13.98 -23.34
C ALA A 116 14.88 12.51 -23.57
N ASN A 117 15.78 11.99 -22.73
CA ASN A 117 16.26 10.62 -22.77
C ASN A 117 15.55 9.73 -21.75
N GLY A 118 14.45 10.20 -21.16
CA GLY A 118 13.69 9.47 -20.15
C GLY A 118 14.39 9.38 -18.80
N GLN A 119 15.45 10.13 -18.53
CA GLN A 119 16.17 10.10 -17.26
C GLN A 119 15.51 11.06 -16.26
N LEU A 120 15.54 10.72 -14.98
CA LEU A 120 14.89 11.56 -13.96
C LEU A 120 15.85 12.61 -13.43
N ARG A 121 15.34 13.83 -13.22
CA ARG A 121 16.10 14.97 -12.71
C ARG A 121 15.42 15.57 -11.49
N ARG A 122 16.25 16.10 -10.59
CA ARG A 122 15.81 16.80 -9.38
C ARG A 122 15.83 18.31 -9.62
N ALA A 123 14.79 19.05 -9.22
CA ALA A 123 14.89 20.49 -9.03
C ALA A 123 15.64 20.81 -7.73
N LEU A 124 16.73 21.57 -7.83
CA LEU A 124 17.57 21.97 -6.70
C LEU A 124 17.27 23.39 -6.25
N ASN A 125 16.01 23.68 -5.92
CA ASN A 125 15.63 24.97 -5.38
C ASN A 125 15.13 24.77 -3.95
N ALA A 126 16.00 25.03 -2.97
CA ALA A 126 15.68 25.00 -1.55
C ALA A 126 15.68 26.41 -0.96
N VAL A 127 14.61 26.77 -0.27
CA VAL A 127 14.44 28.05 0.41
C VAL A 127 14.62 27.89 1.91
N PRO A 128 15.23 28.86 2.61
CA PRO A 128 15.28 28.86 4.06
C PRO A 128 13.85 28.91 4.62
N ILE A 129 13.60 28.14 5.68
CA ILE A 129 12.33 28.17 6.39
C ILE A 129 12.58 28.66 7.80
N GLU A 130 11.98 29.79 8.14
CA GLU A 130 11.71 30.13 9.53
C GLU A 130 10.64 29.17 10.04
N ALA A 131 11.01 28.29 10.98
CA ALA A 131 10.05 27.33 11.48
C ALA A 131 8.91 28.05 12.18
N ARG A 132 7.71 27.89 11.62
CA ARG A 132 6.47 28.23 12.30
C ARG A 132 5.89 26.94 12.84
N GLY A 133 6.19 26.66 14.10
CA GLY A 133 5.46 25.69 14.90
C GLY A 133 3.98 26.10 14.89
N GLY A 134 3.19 25.36 14.13
CA GLY A 134 1.74 25.51 14.13
C GLY A 134 1.11 24.42 14.99
N PRO A 135 -0.07 24.64 15.57
CA PRO A 135 -0.76 23.60 16.32
C PRO A 135 -0.96 22.34 15.48
N ASP A 136 -1.17 21.24 16.20
CA ASP A 136 -1.56 19.97 15.62
C ASP A 136 -2.74 20.19 14.66
N ARG A 137 -2.65 19.60 13.47
CA ARG A 137 -3.70 19.73 12.46
C ARG A 137 -4.55 18.48 12.51
N LEU A 138 -5.86 18.69 12.56
CA LEU A 138 -6.83 17.63 12.29
C LEU A 138 -6.40 16.86 11.02
N HIS A 139 -6.37 15.53 11.10
CA HIS A 139 -5.98 14.62 10.02
C HIS A 139 -4.50 14.64 9.61
N HIS A 140 -3.61 15.03 10.52
CA HIS A 140 -2.18 14.76 10.40
C HIS A 140 -1.79 13.64 11.36
N GLU A 141 -0.62 13.03 11.16
CA GLU A 141 -0.04 12.01 12.05
C GLU A 141 1.37 12.43 12.43
N LEU A 142 1.79 12.15 13.68
CA LEU A 142 3.06 12.60 14.26
C LEU A 142 4.15 11.53 14.19
N PHE A 143 5.37 11.97 13.92
CA PHE A 143 6.56 11.13 13.79
C PHE A 143 7.76 11.77 14.47
N TRP A 144 8.39 11.01 15.36
CA TRP A 144 9.71 11.33 15.88
C TRP A 144 10.79 10.91 14.90
N GLY A 145 11.63 11.84 14.48
CA GLY A 145 12.87 11.59 13.77
C GLY A 145 14.08 11.65 14.71
N ALA A 146 15.03 10.73 14.53
CA ALA A 146 16.32 10.77 15.22
C ALA A 146 17.44 10.35 14.26
N ILE A 147 18.38 11.26 13.99
CA ILE A 147 19.50 11.05 13.05
C ILE A 147 20.81 11.65 13.59
N ARG A 148 21.95 11.08 13.19
CA ARG A 148 23.27 11.69 13.43
C ARG A 148 23.70 12.36 12.14
N VAL A 149 24.01 13.64 12.23
CA VAL A 149 24.46 14.43 11.07
C VAL A 149 25.86 14.93 11.33
N GLN A 150 26.73 14.77 10.33
CA GLN A 150 28.01 15.46 10.29
C GLN A 150 27.73 16.85 9.71
N LEU A 151 27.92 17.90 10.51
CA LEU A 151 27.78 19.27 10.07
C LEU A 151 29.12 19.78 9.55
N GLU A 152 29.05 20.47 8.42
CA GLU A 152 30.15 21.21 7.81
C GLU A 152 29.67 22.66 7.58
N PRO A 153 30.54 23.68 7.76
CA PRO A 153 30.13 25.08 7.66
C PRO A 153 29.44 25.38 6.32
N ASN A 154 28.22 25.93 6.40
CA ASN A 154 27.35 26.28 5.27
C ASN A 154 26.95 25.12 4.35
N GLN A 155 27.35 23.88 4.64
CA GLN A 155 26.93 22.71 3.87
C GLN A 155 25.55 22.23 4.34
N ARG A 156 24.68 21.96 3.37
CA ARG A 156 23.36 21.41 3.63
C ARG A 156 23.41 19.88 3.72
N VAL A 157 22.84 19.35 4.79
CA VAL A 157 22.62 17.91 4.99
C VAL A 157 21.14 17.60 4.82
N THR A 158 20.81 16.67 3.92
CA THR A 158 19.41 16.29 3.68
C THR A 158 18.82 15.54 4.87
N LEU A 159 17.69 16.01 5.39
CA LEU A 159 16.93 15.33 6.43
C LEU A 159 15.90 14.38 5.79
N PRO A 160 15.81 13.12 6.23
CA PRO A 160 14.69 12.27 5.87
C PRO A 160 13.37 12.94 6.22
N SER A 161 12.37 12.76 5.35
CA SER A 161 11.00 13.22 5.63
C SER A 161 10.00 12.09 5.46
N VAL A 162 8.82 12.27 6.06
CA VAL A 162 7.73 11.29 6.03
C VAL A 162 6.84 11.49 4.81
N SER A 163 6.57 12.73 4.41
CA SER A 163 5.72 13.10 3.29
C SER A 163 6.19 14.41 2.63
N PRO A 164 5.78 14.74 1.39
CA PRO A 164 6.08 16.02 0.74
C PRO A 164 5.46 17.18 1.48
N SER A 165 4.36 16.95 2.18
CA SER A 165 3.63 17.97 2.96
C SER A 165 4.01 17.96 4.43
N SER A 166 5.07 17.24 4.83
CA SER A 166 5.51 17.15 6.21
C SER A 166 5.99 18.50 6.73
N ARG A 167 5.52 18.87 7.92
CA ARG A 167 5.97 20.06 8.63
C ARG A 167 6.96 19.64 9.70
N LEU A 168 8.06 20.38 9.80
CA LEU A 168 8.97 20.28 10.93
C LEU A 168 8.37 21.09 12.09
N ILE A 169 7.92 20.41 13.14
CA ILE A 169 7.20 21.03 14.27
C ILE A 169 8.20 21.60 15.28
N ALA A 170 9.20 20.79 15.65
CA ALA A 170 10.23 21.17 16.62
C ALA A 170 11.46 20.27 16.46
N TRP A 171 12.62 20.72 16.94
CA TRP A 171 13.86 19.94 16.90
C TRP A 171 14.82 20.35 18.02
N VAL A 172 15.80 19.49 18.28
CA VAL A 172 16.91 19.75 19.19
C VAL A 172 18.15 19.02 18.70
N SER A 173 19.32 19.63 18.88
CA SER A 173 20.61 19.00 18.63
C SER A 173 21.37 18.74 19.92
N GLU A 174 22.18 17.69 19.94
CA GLU A 174 23.16 17.41 20.97
C GLU A 174 24.54 17.13 20.33
N PRO A 175 25.58 17.93 20.64
CA PRO A 175 25.54 19.17 21.44
C PRO A 175 24.60 20.23 20.84
N LYS A 176 24.15 21.19 21.67
CA LYS A 176 23.27 22.28 21.22
C LYS A 176 24.07 23.20 20.31
N VAL A 177 23.63 23.34 19.06
CA VAL A 177 24.25 24.20 18.05
C VAL A 177 23.19 25.01 17.30
N LYS A 178 23.59 26.11 16.69
CA LYS A 178 22.69 26.92 15.85
C LYS A 178 22.47 26.22 14.51
N LEU A 179 21.24 25.83 14.22
CA LEU A 179 20.84 25.16 12.99
C LEU A 179 19.95 26.06 12.13
N GLN A 180 20.14 26.01 10.82
CA GLN A 180 19.25 26.59 9.82
C GLN A 180 18.54 25.47 9.08
N MET A 181 17.22 25.59 8.94
CA MET A 181 16.38 24.60 8.26
C MET A 181 15.97 25.13 6.89
N PHE A 182 15.99 24.26 5.89
CA PHE A 182 15.61 24.56 4.52
C PHE A 182 14.64 23.49 4.03
N ARG A 183 13.80 23.87 3.06
CA ARG A 183 12.94 22.92 2.35
C ARG A 183 12.91 23.26 0.87
N ASP A 184 12.98 22.23 0.05
CA ASP A 184 12.85 22.39 -1.41
C ASP A 184 11.40 22.28 -1.88
N ALA A 185 11.17 22.59 -3.17
CA ALA A 185 9.87 22.49 -3.81
C ALA A 185 9.28 21.05 -3.83
N ASN A 186 10.12 20.04 -3.62
CA ASN A 186 9.71 18.65 -3.47
C ASN A 186 9.38 18.27 -2.02
N GLY A 187 9.51 19.21 -1.09
CA GLY A 187 9.28 18.99 0.32
C GLY A 187 10.36 18.15 0.99
N ILE A 188 11.57 18.08 0.42
CA ILE A 188 12.73 17.51 1.09
C ILE A 188 13.31 18.57 2.02
N TRP A 189 13.55 18.18 3.26
CA TRP A 189 14.13 19.04 4.28
C TRP A 189 15.65 18.92 4.27
N SER A 190 16.33 20.00 4.61
CA SER A 190 17.78 19.96 4.88
C SER A 190 18.13 20.89 6.03
N VAL A 191 19.24 20.58 6.68
CA VAL A 191 19.80 21.36 7.77
C VAL A 191 21.20 21.83 7.41
N SER A 192 21.57 23.04 7.80
CA SER A 192 22.96 23.49 7.80
C SER A 192 23.29 24.20 9.11
N SER A 193 24.58 24.42 9.33
CA SER A 193 25.06 25.36 10.33
C SER A 193 26.05 26.33 9.68
N PRO A 194 26.01 27.64 10.01
CA PRO A 194 26.96 28.60 9.45
C PRO A 194 28.42 28.35 9.85
N GLN A 195 28.66 27.75 11.01
CA GLN A 195 29.99 27.73 11.66
C GLN A 195 30.42 26.36 12.17
N GLU A 196 29.52 25.38 12.26
CA GLU A 196 29.81 24.12 12.95
C GLU A 196 30.48 23.11 12.02
N HIS A 197 31.56 22.51 12.52
CA HIS A 197 32.29 21.39 11.92
C HIS A 197 32.35 20.23 12.92
N LYS A 198 31.21 19.52 13.10
CA LYS A 198 31.10 18.42 14.09
C LYS A 198 29.88 17.54 13.84
N ALA A 199 29.94 16.32 14.35
CA ALA A 199 28.78 15.44 14.41
C ALA A 199 27.80 15.87 15.52
N VAL A 200 26.52 15.99 15.19
CA VAL A 200 25.45 16.22 16.17
C VAL A 200 24.34 15.16 16.07
N SER A 201 23.76 14.81 17.21
CA SER A 201 22.53 14.03 17.29
C SER A 201 21.34 14.97 17.15
N LEU A 202 20.60 14.87 16.05
CA LEU A 202 19.42 15.67 15.77
C LEU A 202 18.16 14.84 16.04
N ARG A 203 17.33 15.32 16.97
CA ARG A 203 15.98 14.80 17.21
C ARG A 203 14.97 15.84 16.78
N TYR A 204 13.92 15.40 16.10
CA TYR A 204 12.93 16.29 15.53
C TYR A 204 11.55 15.66 15.51
N LEU A 205 10.52 16.49 15.64
CA LEU A 205 9.14 16.09 15.53
C LEU A 205 8.60 16.60 14.19
N MET A 206 8.02 15.72 13.40
CA MET A 206 7.32 16.09 12.18
C MET A 206 5.89 15.58 12.20
N ASP A 207 5.06 16.19 11.36
CA ASP A 207 3.79 15.60 10.99
C ASP A 207 3.74 15.19 9.51
N ALA A 208 2.68 14.48 9.14
CA ALA A 208 2.31 14.21 7.76
C ALA A 208 0.79 14.09 7.63
N PRO A 209 0.16 14.51 6.52
CA PRO A 209 -1.28 14.29 6.31
C PRO A 209 -1.61 12.78 6.30
N SER A 210 -2.62 12.33 7.06
CA SER A 210 -2.96 10.90 7.16
C SER A 210 -3.27 10.25 5.81
N ARG A 211 -3.94 11.01 4.92
CA ARG A 211 -4.30 10.58 3.56
C ARG A 211 -3.11 10.21 2.68
N TYR A 212 -1.90 10.70 3.01
CA TYR A 212 -0.68 10.38 2.28
C TYR A 212 -0.37 8.88 2.32
N PHE A 213 -0.74 8.20 3.40
CA PHE A 213 -0.40 6.79 3.61
C PHE A 213 -1.39 5.79 2.98
N GLY A 214 -2.58 6.26 2.64
CA GLY A 214 -3.65 5.47 2.06
C GLY A 214 -4.95 6.25 2.12
N SER A 215 -5.72 6.28 1.03
CA SER A 215 -7.06 6.86 0.98
C SER A 215 -7.72 6.48 -0.35
N PRO A 216 -9.05 6.31 -0.41
CA PRO A 216 -9.74 6.08 -1.69
C PRO A 216 -9.60 7.27 -2.64
N LEU A 217 -9.35 6.98 -3.92
CA LEU A 217 -9.33 7.99 -4.98
C LEU A 217 -10.74 8.47 -5.32
N GLY A 218 -10.87 9.79 -5.51
CA GLY A 218 -12.07 10.41 -6.05
C GLY A 218 -12.02 10.47 -7.58
N SER A 219 -13.19 10.51 -8.22
CA SER A 219 -13.31 10.80 -9.65
C SER A 219 -13.28 12.32 -9.92
N GLY A 220 -13.19 12.69 -11.19
CA GLY A 220 -13.23 14.07 -11.65
C GLY A 220 -11.87 14.73 -11.85
N VAL A 221 -11.91 16.04 -12.11
CA VAL A 221 -10.73 16.85 -12.46
C VAL A 221 -9.99 17.27 -11.19
N THR A 222 -8.66 17.29 -11.26
CA THR A 222 -7.80 17.89 -10.25
C THR A 222 -7.65 19.38 -10.55
N HIS A 223 -7.99 20.24 -9.60
CA HIS A 223 -7.96 21.69 -9.76
C HIS A 223 -6.63 22.32 -9.32
N LEU A 224 -5.89 21.65 -8.42
CA LEU A 224 -4.68 22.16 -7.78
C LEU A 224 -3.45 21.29 -8.12
N ASP A 225 -3.38 20.76 -9.35
CA ASP A 225 -2.20 20.00 -9.77
C ASP A 225 -0.95 20.89 -9.61
N PRO A 226 0.05 20.51 -8.78
CA PRO A 226 1.16 21.40 -8.44
C PRO A 226 1.99 21.78 -9.66
N TRP A 227 1.96 20.96 -10.72
CA TRP A 227 2.37 21.33 -12.06
C TRP A 227 1.68 20.41 -13.08
N LYS A 228 1.84 20.70 -14.37
CA LYS A 228 1.44 19.78 -15.44
C LYS A 228 2.71 19.25 -16.12
N PRO A 229 3.16 18.02 -15.82
CA PRO A 229 4.37 17.50 -16.43
C PRO A 229 4.19 17.36 -17.94
N LYS A 230 5.29 17.56 -18.67
CA LYS A 230 5.38 17.36 -20.12
C LYS A 230 6.66 16.62 -20.43
N LEU A 231 6.57 15.58 -21.26
CA LEU A 231 7.74 14.94 -21.84
C LEU A 231 8.19 15.72 -23.08
N ALA A 232 9.46 15.56 -23.47
CA ALA A 232 9.92 16.01 -24.78
C ALA A 232 9.08 15.31 -25.88
N GLN A 233 8.69 16.03 -26.92
CA GLN A 233 7.72 15.53 -27.91
C GLN A 233 8.15 14.19 -28.55
N SER A 234 9.43 14.03 -28.88
CA SER A 234 9.96 12.78 -29.44
C SER A 234 9.88 11.60 -28.48
N PHE A 235 9.95 11.84 -27.18
CA PHE A 235 9.82 10.81 -26.16
C PHE A 235 8.35 10.56 -25.80
N GLN A 236 7.52 11.60 -25.77
CA GLN A 236 6.07 11.54 -25.57
C GLN A 236 5.43 10.51 -26.52
N THR A 237 5.68 10.63 -27.83
CA THR A 237 5.11 9.72 -28.84
C THR A 237 5.51 8.26 -28.61
N LYS A 238 6.75 8.00 -28.16
CA LYS A 238 7.22 6.64 -27.85
C LYS A 238 6.51 6.04 -26.64
N VAL A 239 6.25 6.86 -25.61
CA VAL A 239 5.52 6.43 -24.41
C VAL A 239 4.04 6.23 -24.72
N GLU A 240 3.43 7.09 -25.54
CA GLU A 240 2.05 6.98 -26.00
C GLU A 240 1.79 5.68 -26.77
N ALA A 241 2.77 5.22 -27.56
CA ALA A 241 2.67 3.93 -28.25
C ALA A 241 2.49 2.73 -27.30
N LEU A 242 2.86 2.86 -26.02
CA LEU A 242 2.64 1.83 -25.01
C LEU A 242 1.23 1.87 -24.39
N TRP A 243 0.48 2.95 -24.53
CA TRP A 243 -0.80 3.12 -23.82
C TRP A 243 -1.80 1.98 -24.03
N PRO A 244 -2.03 1.46 -25.26
CA PRO A 244 -2.95 0.34 -25.45
C PRO A 244 -2.53 -0.90 -24.69
N THR A 245 -1.22 -1.22 -24.72
CA THR A 245 -0.64 -2.35 -23.98
C THR A 245 -0.85 -2.19 -22.48
N LEU A 246 -0.74 -0.98 -21.95
CA LEU A 246 -0.91 -0.67 -20.52
C LEU A 246 -2.39 -0.59 -20.09
N GLY A 247 -3.34 -0.70 -21.03
CA GLY A 247 -4.76 -0.48 -20.77
C GLY A 247 -5.07 0.99 -20.45
N LEU A 248 -4.32 1.92 -21.04
CA LEU A 248 -4.50 3.36 -20.90
C LEU A 248 -5.19 3.93 -22.14
N SER A 249 -6.05 4.91 -21.93
CA SER A 249 -6.62 5.71 -23.01
C SER A 249 -6.96 7.12 -22.52
N THR A 250 -7.17 8.04 -23.45
CA THR A 250 -7.64 9.40 -23.16
C THR A 250 -9.09 9.45 -22.67
N GLN A 251 -9.86 8.38 -22.85
CA GLN A 251 -11.25 8.29 -22.40
C GLN A 251 -11.36 7.96 -20.91
N LEU A 252 -10.36 7.27 -20.35
CA LEU A 252 -10.32 6.98 -18.91
C LEU A 252 -10.22 8.28 -18.12
N ASP A 253 -10.91 8.34 -16.99
CA ASP A 253 -10.73 9.43 -16.04
C ASP A 253 -9.35 9.32 -15.33
N ARG A 254 -8.98 10.36 -14.55
CA ARG A 254 -7.69 10.38 -13.87
C ARG A 254 -7.54 9.24 -12.86
N LYS A 255 -8.60 8.88 -12.14
CA LYS A 255 -8.61 7.80 -11.16
C LYS A 255 -8.34 6.47 -11.86
N GLU A 256 -9.07 6.18 -12.93
CA GLU A 256 -8.93 4.97 -13.74
C GLU A 256 -7.53 4.84 -14.33
N ARG A 257 -6.94 5.95 -14.83
CA ARG A 257 -5.54 5.97 -15.29
C ARG A 257 -4.56 5.64 -14.16
N ILE A 258 -4.72 6.22 -12.98
CA ILE A 258 -3.84 5.93 -11.82
C ILE A 258 -3.99 4.48 -11.37
N GLU A 259 -5.22 3.95 -11.34
CA GLU A 259 -5.48 2.55 -11.01
C GLU A 259 -4.90 1.59 -12.06
N ALA A 260 -4.99 1.92 -13.35
CA ALA A 260 -4.39 1.16 -14.44
C ALA A 260 -2.86 1.15 -14.34
N LEU A 261 -2.22 2.31 -14.17
CA LEU A 261 -0.79 2.42 -13.92
C LEU A 261 -0.37 1.61 -12.70
N THR A 262 -1.08 1.78 -11.58
CA THR A 262 -0.75 1.08 -10.33
C THR A 262 -0.86 -0.42 -10.50
N ARG A 263 -1.93 -0.92 -11.15
CA ARG A 263 -2.11 -2.33 -11.47
C ARG A 263 -0.99 -2.86 -12.35
N TRP A 264 -0.61 -2.12 -13.40
CA TRP A 264 0.48 -2.49 -14.31
C TRP A 264 1.82 -2.62 -13.58
N PHE A 265 2.26 -1.56 -12.91
CA PHE A 265 3.58 -1.53 -12.27
C PHE A 265 3.68 -2.42 -11.04
N ARG A 266 2.58 -2.66 -10.32
CA ARG A 266 2.53 -3.67 -9.24
C ARG A 266 2.59 -5.11 -9.76
N SER A 267 2.27 -5.34 -11.03
CA SER A 267 2.35 -6.66 -11.66
C SER A 267 3.74 -7.03 -12.16
N PHE A 268 4.72 -6.14 -12.02
CA PHE A 268 6.08 -6.43 -12.43
C PHE A 268 6.63 -7.62 -11.67
N GLU A 269 7.50 -8.38 -12.32
CA GLU A 269 8.31 -9.43 -11.72
C GLU A 269 9.80 -9.13 -11.96
N PRO A 270 10.71 -9.51 -11.05
CA PRO A 270 12.14 -9.42 -11.34
C PRO A 270 12.48 -10.21 -12.60
N GLY A 271 13.24 -9.59 -13.50
CA GLY A 271 13.69 -10.20 -14.74
C GLY A 271 15.03 -10.93 -14.60
N GLY A 272 15.47 -11.59 -15.67
CA GLY A 272 16.81 -12.20 -15.76
C GLY A 272 17.90 -11.21 -16.21
N THR A 273 19.14 -11.68 -16.25
CA THR A 273 20.31 -10.96 -16.75
C THR A 273 20.24 -10.80 -18.27
N SER A 274 19.57 -9.76 -18.74
CA SER A 274 19.57 -9.38 -20.16
C SER A 274 19.91 -7.91 -20.27
N SER A 275 21.12 -7.64 -20.79
CA SER A 275 21.65 -6.30 -21.01
C SER A 275 21.11 -5.70 -22.32
N GLY A 276 21.13 -4.37 -22.40
CA GLY A 276 20.78 -3.60 -23.59
C GLY A 276 19.28 -3.32 -23.75
N ARG A 277 18.45 -3.64 -22.74
CA ARG A 277 17.03 -3.27 -22.76
C ARG A 277 16.85 -1.80 -22.42
N ASP A 278 16.02 -1.11 -23.19
CA ASP A 278 15.64 0.26 -22.85
C ASP A 278 14.49 0.31 -21.82
N LEU A 279 14.23 1.49 -21.28
CA LEU A 279 13.16 1.74 -20.31
C LEU A 279 11.79 1.28 -20.83
N LEU A 280 11.47 1.55 -22.09
CA LEU A 280 10.15 1.25 -22.65
C LEU A 280 9.94 -0.24 -22.83
N GLN A 281 10.99 -0.98 -23.21
CA GLN A 281 10.99 -2.43 -23.27
C GLN A 281 10.78 -3.05 -21.88
N VAL A 282 11.48 -2.55 -20.86
CA VAL A 282 11.30 -2.99 -19.47
C VAL A 282 9.87 -2.73 -18.98
N ILE A 283 9.28 -1.60 -19.36
CA ILE A 283 7.87 -1.28 -19.05
C ILE A 283 6.92 -2.27 -19.74
N ALA A 284 7.10 -2.49 -21.04
CA ALA A 284 6.23 -3.37 -21.85
C ALA A 284 6.29 -4.83 -21.37
N GLN A 285 7.48 -5.30 -20.98
CA GLN A 285 7.70 -6.67 -20.51
C GLN A 285 7.28 -6.88 -19.04
N ARG A 286 6.93 -5.82 -18.31
CA ARG A 286 6.64 -5.85 -16.87
C ARG A 286 7.77 -6.47 -16.05
N GLN A 287 9.01 -6.15 -16.38
CA GLN A 287 10.17 -6.67 -15.67
C GLN A 287 10.79 -5.61 -14.78
N GLY A 288 11.24 -6.00 -13.59
CA GLY A 288 12.05 -5.15 -12.72
C GLY A 288 11.56 -4.99 -11.29
N VAL A 289 12.46 -4.40 -10.52
CA VAL A 289 12.32 -4.16 -9.07
C VAL A 289 11.85 -2.73 -8.77
N CYS A 290 11.87 -2.31 -7.51
CA CYS A 290 11.29 -1.05 -7.03
C CYS A 290 11.72 0.18 -7.85
N ARG A 291 13.01 0.32 -8.16
CA ARG A 291 13.55 1.44 -8.95
C ARG A 291 12.98 1.49 -10.37
N HIS A 292 12.91 0.36 -11.08
CA HIS A 292 12.34 0.28 -12.43
C HIS A 292 10.84 0.57 -12.44
N ARG A 293 10.10 0.01 -11.46
CA ARG A 293 8.66 0.24 -11.33
C ARG A 293 8.35 1.71 -11.11
N THR A 294 9.10 2.33 -10.20
CA THR A 294 8.95 3.74 -9.84
C THR A 294 9.33 4.65 -11.01
N HIS A 295 10.45 4.37 -11.69
CA HIS A 295 10.90 5.14 -12.84
C HIS A 295 9.89 5.06 -13.99
N GLY A 296 9.50 3.85 -14.39
CA GLY A 296 8.53 3.65 -15.46
C GLY A 296 7.18 4.28 -15.14
N PHE A 297 6.70 4.16 -13.90
CA PHE A 297 5.45 4.79 -13.48
C PHE A 297 5.50 6.31 -13.68
N VAL A 298 6.56 6.97 -13.21
CA VAL A 298 6.70 8.43 -13.33
C VAL A 298 6.71 8.87 -14.78
N VAL A 299 7.45 8.16 -15.64
CA VAL A 299 7.52 8.46 -17.07
C VAL A 299 6.15 8.32 -17.75
N VAL A 300 5.43 7.22 -17.50
CA VAL A 300 4.10 7.04 -18.11
C VAL A 300 3.09 8.03 -17.52
N ALA A 301 3.12 8.28 -16.21
CA ALA A 301 2.26 9.29 -15.57
C ALA A 301 2.48 10.69 -16.16
N HIS A 302 3.73 11.08 -16.42
CA HIS A 302 4.04 12.36 -17.06
C HIS A 302 3.52 12.44 -18.49
N SER A 303 3.55 11.33 -19.25
CA SER A 303 2.92 11.30 -20.59
C SER A 303 1.41 11.56 -20.54
N LEU A 304 0.76 11.21 -19.42
CA LEU A 304 -0.68 11.44 -19.20
C LEU A 304 -0.97 12.82 -18.56
N GLY A 305 0.06 13.65 -18.34
CA GLY A 305 -0.06 14.93 -17.64
C GLY A 305 -0.35 14.80 -16.14
N ILE A 306 -0.06 13.65 -15.52
CA ILE A 306 -0.27 13.38 -14.11
C ILE A 306 1.00 13.72 -13.33
N SER A 307 0.92 14.65 -12.37
CA SER A 307 2.03 14.92 -11.45
C SER A 307 2.39 13.70 -10.62
N ALA A 308 3.54 13.13 -10.94
CA ALA A 308 4.14 12.02 -10.22
C ALA A 308 5.61 12.31 -9.94
N ARG A 309 6.11 11.78 -8.82
CA ARG A 309 7.50 11.90 -8.38
C ARG A 309 8.07 10.52 -8.09
N TYR A 310 9.33 10.33 -8.48
CA TYR A 310 10.13 9.22 -8.01
C TYR A 310 10.67 9.60 -6.63
N VAL A 311 10.44 8.76 -5.64
CA VAL A 311 10.96 8.96 -4.29
C VAL A 311 11.73 7.72 -3.88
N GLY A 312 12.89 7.92 -3.27
CA GLY A 312 13.74 6.81 -2.86
C GLY A 312 14.56 7.07 -1.62
N ASN A 313 15.12 5.96 -1.15
CA ASN A 313 16.13 5.89 -0.10
C ASN A 313 17.12 4.76 -0.43
N GLU A 314 17.89 4.30 0.55
CA GLU A 314 18.92 3.28 0.36
C GLU A 314 18.40 1.87 0.06
N ALA A 315 17.13 1.58 0.36
CA ALA A 315 16.58 0.22 0.27
C ALA A 315 15.29 0.12 -0.55
N HIS A 316 14.63 1.24 -0.85
CA HIS A 316 13.38 1.21 -1.59
C HIS A 316 13.15 2.47 -2.42
N ALA A 317 12.37 2.29 -3.48
CA ALA A 317 11.84 3.35 -4.33
C ALA A 317 10.33 3.20 -4.48
N PHE A 318 9.61 4.31 -4.43
CA PHE A 318 8.16 4.37 -4.51
C PHE A 318 7.71 5.68 -5.16
N VAL A 319 6.43 5.77 -5.52
CA VAL A 319 5.89 6.94 -6.22
C VAL A 319 5.08 7.81 -5.28
N GLU A 320 5.16 9.11 -5.47
CA GLU A 320 4.16 10.06 -4.99
C GLU A 320 3.36 10.59 -6.16
N VAL A 321 2.03 10.52 -6.07
CA VAL A 321 1.12 11.02 -7.11
C VAL A 321 0.23 12.08 -6.51
N TRP A 322 0.07 13.20 -7.22
CA TRP A 322 -0.94 14.19 -6.84
C TRP A 322 -2.32 13.74 -7.30
N VAL A 323 -3.21 13.55 -6.34
CA VAL A 323 -4.53 12.97 -6.56
C VAL A 323 -5.64 13.81 -5.96
N ARG A 324 -6.84 13.60 -6.49
CA ARG A 324 -8.10 13.95 -5.82
C ARG A 324 -8.59 12.74 -5.03
N PHE A 325 -8.88 12.94 -3.76
CA PHE A 325 -9.41 11.93 -2.86
C PHE A 325 -10.94 11.87 -2.95
N ALA A 326 -11.54 10.79 -2.45
CA ALA A 326 -12.99 10.58 -2.50
C ALA A 326 -13.79 11.67 -1.76
N ASP A 327 -13.17 12.36 -0.81
CA ASP A 327 -13.73 13.49 -0.08
C ASP A 327 -13.52 14.85 -0.78
N ALA A 328 -13.23 14.84 -2.09
CA ALA A 328 -12.96 15.99 -2.94
C ALA A 328 -11.70 16.82 -2.60
N ARG A 329 -10.93 16.46 -1.57
CA ARG A 329 -9.65 17.11 -1.28
C ARG A 329 -8.57 16.63 -2.25
N GLU A 330 -7.53 17.44 -2.40
CA GLU A 330 -6.38 17.12 -3.24
C GLU A 330 -5.10 17.06 -2.42
N GLY A 331 -4.16 16.25 -2.87
CA GLY A 331 -2.88 16.10 -2.18
C GLY A 331 -2.02 14.98 -2.74
N TRP A 332 -0.83 14.85 -2.17
CA TRP A 332 0.07 13.74 -2.46
C TRP A 332 -0.42 12.45 -1.82
N LEU A 333 -0.44 11.38 -2.61
CA LEU A 333 -0.61 10.00 -2.16
C LEU A 333 0.68 9.22 -2.41
N ARG A 334 1.16 8.50 -1.39
CA ARG A 334 2.23 7.52 -1.54
C ARG A 334 1.67 6.25 -2.18
N ILE A 335 2.31 5.80 -3.25
CA ILE A 335 2.00 4.53 -3.91
C ILE A 335 3.23 3.63 -3.82
N ASP A 336 3.13 2.58 -3.00
CA ASP A 336 4.08 1.48 -3.04
C ASP A 336 3.77 0.58 -4.24
N LEU A 337 4.76 0.40 -5.11
CA LEU A 337 4.69 -0.48 -6.29
C LEU A 337 5.34 -1.84 -6.03
N GLY A 338 5.90 -2.03 -4.83
CA GLY A 338 6.64 -3.22 -4.44
C GLY A 338 8.09 -3.18 -4.87
N GLY A 339 8.85 -4.19 -4.47
CA GLY A 339 10.30 -4.24 -4.64
C GLY A 339 10.85 -5.64 -4.89
N GLY A 340 12.13 -5.67 -5.26
CA GLY A 340 12.84 -6.88 -5.64
C GLY A 340 13.65 -7.53 -4.53
N ALA A 341 13.83 -6.85 -3.40
CA ALA A 341 14.67 -7.31 -2.30
C ALA A 341 14.31 -8.73 -1.86
N GLU A 342 15.33 -9.59 -1.78
CA GLU A 342 15.21 -10.91 -1.17
C GLU A 342 15.10 -10.78 0.34
N GLN A 343 15.90 -9.89 0.93
CA GLN A 343 15.91 -9.63 2.36
C GLN A 343 16.04 -8.13 2.64
N LEU A 344 15.15 -7.63 3.50
CA LEU A 344 15.23 -6.27 4.04
C LEU A 344 15.68 -6.34 5.50
N HIS A 345 16.84 -5.78 5.81
CA HIS A 345 17.39 -5.73 7.16
C HIS A 345 17.20 -4.34 7.74
N LEU A 346 16.47 -4.25 8.85
CA LEU A 346 16.23 -2.98 9.52
C LEU A 346 17.34 -2.70 10.53
N ARG A 347 18.11 -1.65 10.26
CA ARG A 347 19.07 -1.09 11.21
C ARG A 347 18.31 -0.12 12.11
N ALA A 348 17.69 -0.68 13.15
CA ALA A 348 17.02 0.06 14.20
C ALA A 348 17.77 -0.09 15.52
N THR A 349 17.58 0.88 16.40
CA THR A 349 18.06 0.80 17.78
C THR A 349 16.89 0.66 18.73
N GLY A 350 16.90 -0.43 19.50
CA GLY A 350 15.79 -0.85 20.34
C GLY A 350 14.56 -1.32 19.55
N ARG A 351 13.49 -1.63 20.30
CA ARG A 351 12.18 -1.96 19.72
C ARG A 351 11.55 -0.70 19.14
N ARG A 352 10.94 -0.83 17.96
CA ARG A 352 10.26 0.27 17.24
C ARG A 352 8.79 -0.07 17.04
N ASN A 353 7.90 0.91 17.15
CA ASN A 353 6.50 0.71 16.81
C ASN A 353 6.33 0.89 15.31
N LEU A 354 5.59 -0.02 14.68
CA LEU A 354 5.22 0.11 13.28
C LEU A 354 4.15 1.21 13.12
N HIS A 355 4.31 2.06 12.11
CA HIS A 355 3.27 3.01 11.73
C HIS A 355 2.04 2.26 11.23
N ARG A 356 0.87 2.60 11.77
CA ARG A 356 -0.43 2.05 11.34
C ARG A 356 -1.24 3.17 10.70
N PRO A 357 -1.28 3.25 9.36
CA PRO A 357 -2.09 4.24 8.67
C PRO A 357 -3.55 4.18 9.13
N LEU A 358 -4.17 5.35 9.31
CA LEU A 358 -5.61 5.45 9.63
C LEU A 358 -6.50 4.89 8.51
N GLN A 359 -5.98 4.85 7.29
CA GLN A 359 -6.68 4.41 6.09
C GLN A 359 -5.79 3.45 5.31
N SER A 360 -6.40 2.41 4.74
CA SER A 360 -5.70 1.39 3.99
C SER A 360 -5.45 1.81 2.54
N ASP A 361 -4.43 1.21 1.93
CA ASP A 361 -4.19 1.32 0.49
C ASP A 361 -5.37 0.72 -0.28
N ALA A 362 -6.14 1.59 -0.95
CA ALA A 362 -7.31 1.25 -1.74
C ALA A 362 -6.98 0.87 -3.20
N LEU A 363 -5.73 1.01 -3.63
CA LEU A 363 -5.33 0.80 -5.02
C LEU A 363 -5.27 -0.70 -5.38
N PRO A 364 -5.34 -1.07 -6.67
CA PRO A 364 -5.28 -2.46 -7.11
C PRO A 364 -4.04 -3.20 -6.58
N LYS A 365 -4.25 -4.41 -6.04
CA LYS A 365 -3.19 -5.26 -5.47
C LYS A 365 -3.12 -6.60 -6.23
N PRO A 366 -2.45 -6.65 -7.41
CA PRO A 366 -2.24 -7.90 -8.14
C PRO A 366 -1.41 -8.89 -7.30
N ILE A 367 -1.44 -10.18 -7.67
CA ILE A 367 -0.82 -11.23 -6.85
C ILE A 367 0.69 -11.07 -6.68
N ALA A 368 1.39 -10.67 -7.75
CA ALA A 368 2.81 -10.33 -7.74
C ALA A 368 3.16 -9.38 -6.58
N PHE A 369 2.34 -8.33 -6.40
CA PHE A 369 2.51 -7.34 -5.35
C PHE A 369 2.16 -7.85 -3.95
N ARG A 370 1.10 -8.64 -3.79
CA ARG A 370 0.75 -9.21 -2.47
C ARG A 370 1.86 -10.12 -1.94
N SER A 371 2.49 -10.88 -2.83
CA SER A 371 3.65 -11.71 -2.51
C SER A 371 4.85 -10.90 -2.03
N HIS A 372 4.99 -9.67 -2.52
CA HIS A 372 6.01 -8.74 -2.04
C HIS A 372 5.68 -8.19 -0.65
N ILE A 373 4.45 -7.71 -0.42
CA ILE A 373 4.02 -7.17 0.89
C ILE A 373 4.26 -8.19 2.01
N GLY A 374 3.95 -9.47 1.78
CA GLY A 374 4.19 -10.53 2.76
C GLY A 374 5.66 -10.65 3.20
N ARG A 375 6.62 -10.49 2.27
CA ARG A 375 8.06 -10.53 2.58
C ARG A 375 8.49 -9.34 3.43
N VAL A 376 8.04 -8.13 3.08
CA VAL A 376 8.35 -6.91 3.85
C VAL A 376 7.75 -6.97 5.25
N ALA A 377 6.50 -7.42 5.37
CA ALA A 377 5.83 -7.62 6.66
C ALA A 377 6.57 -8.64 7.54
N GLY A 378 7.06 -9.75 6.95
CA GLY A 378 7.89 -10.73 7.64
C GLY A 378 9.20 -10.14 8.15
N ALA A 379 9.91 -9.37 7.31
CA ALA A 379 11.14 -8.67 7.71
C ALA A 379 10.93 -7.69 8.87
N LEU A 380 9.85 -6.91 8.82
CA LEU A 380 9.46 -5.99 9.90
C LEU A 380 9.20 -6.74 11.22
N SER A 381 8.51 -7.89 11.14
CA SER A 381 8.24 -8.72 12.31
C SER A 381 9.51 -9.33 12.92
N MET A 382 10.47 -9.78 12.10
CA MET A 382 11.73 -10.35 12.60
C MET A 382 12.64 -9.31 13.26
N ALA A 383 12.58 -8.05 12.81
CA ALA A 383 13.37 -6.95 13.36
C ALA A 383 12.87 -6.41 14.71
N GLY A 384 12.00 -7.14 15.42
CA GLY A 384 11.53 -6.76 16.75
C GLY A 384 10.53 -5.60 16.77
N ALA A 385 9.98 -5.20 15.62
CA ALA A 385 8.83 -4.29 15.58
C ALA A 385 7.61 -5.03 16.15
N SER A 386 7.14 -4.60 17.32
CA SER A 386 6.08 -5.34 18.04
C SER A 386 4.73 -5.20 17.32
N LYS A 387 4.00 -6.32 17.20
CA LYS A 387 2.70 -6.51 16.54
C LYS A 387 2.61 -5.86 15.15
N VAL A 388 3.14 -6.56 14.14
CA VAL A 388 2.59 -6.51 12.79
C VAL A 388 1.17 -7.08 12.87
N THR A 389 0.17 -6.23 13.01
CA THR A 389 -1.21 -6.61 12.71
C THR A 389 -1.38 -6.38 11.22
N ILE A 390 -1.04 -7.39 10.42
CA ILE A 390 -1.81 -7.61 9.20
C ILE A 390 -3.23 -7.85 9.70
N ASP A 391 -4.26 -7.28 9.09
CA ASP A 391 -5.66 -7.55 9.47
C ASP A 391 -5.80 -9.05 9.82
N HIS A 392 -6.26 -9.33 11.06
CA HIS A 392 -6.38 -10.60 11.81
C HIS A 392 -5.27 -10.90 12.86
N PRO A 393 -5.60 -10.91 14.18
CA PRO A 393 -4.68 -11.42 15.20
C PRO A 393 -4.76 -12.95 15.28
N VAL A 394 -3.62 -13.63 15.39
CA VAL A 394 -3.57 -15.00 15.94
C VAL A 394 -2.49 -15.03 17.01
N GLN A 395 -2.90 -15.44 18.22
CA GLN A 395 -2.00 -15.82 19.31
C GLN A 395 -1.19 -17.05 18.88
N MET A 396 0.13 -16.96 18.95
CA MET A 396 1.01 -18.12 18.82
C MET A 396 1.06 -18.86 20.15
N ASN A 397 0.58 -20.10 20.18
CA ASN A 397 1.02 -21.07 21.19
C ASN A 397 2.26 -21.79 20.65
N THR A 398 3.32 -21.76 21.43
CA THR A 398 4.63 -22.35 21.15
C THR A 398 4.72 -23.78 21.71
N THR A 399 5.20 -24.74 20.93
CA THR A 399 6.43 -25.54 21.23
C THR A 399 6.80 -26.46 20.04
N PRO A 400 8.08 -26.88 19.90
CA PRO A 400 8.71 -27.21 18.62
C PRO A 400 9.10 -28.69 18.43
N LYS A 401 9.32 -29.11 17.17
CA LYS A 401 10.45 -29.93 16.69
C LYS A 401 10.29 -30.27 15.20
N GLY A 402 11.37 -30.21 14.43
CA GLY A 402 11.55 -31.03 13.22
C GLY A 402 11.78 -30.31 11.89
N HIS A 403 13.04 -30.33 11.45
CA HIS A 403 13.59 -30.27 10.09
C HIS A 403 13.27 -29.12 9.12
N LEU A 404 14.37 -28.44 8.75
CA LEU A 404 14.54 -27.54 7.62
C LEU A 404 14.25 -28.26 6.29
N VAL A 405 13.17 -27.87 5.62
CA VAL A 405 12.99 -28.04 4.17
C VAL A 405 12.50 -26.69 3.62
N GLY A 406 13.19 -26.17 2.61
CA GLY A 406 13.02 -24.82 2.09
C GLY A 406 11.58 -24.45 1.76
N THR A 407 11.16 -23.28 2.22
CA THR A 407 9.83 -22.71 2.04
C THR A 407 9.59 -22.31 0.57
N PRO A 408 8.56 -22.84 -0.13
CA PRO A 408 8.20 -22.37 -1.47
C PRO A 408 7.52 -20.99 -1.41
N THR A 409 7.89 -20.08 -2.31
CA THR A 409 7.28 -18.75 -2.47
C THR A 409 5.96 -18.79 -3.27
N GLN A 410 5.04 -17.84 -3.03
CA GLN A 410 3.72 -17.71 -3.67
C GLN A 410 3.63 -17.90 -5.20
N PRO A 411 4.59 -17.46 -6.03
CA PRO A 411 4.58 -17.72 -7.48
C PRO A 411 4.58 -19.21 -7.82
N ARG A 412 5.19 -20.06 -6.97
CA ARG A 412 5.17 -21.52 -7.14
C ARG A 412 3.80 -22.14 -6.85
N ILE A 413 2.93 -21.50 -6.07
CA ILE A 413 1.58 -22.02 -5.81
C ILE A 413 0.67 -21.79 -6.99
N LEU A 414 0.74 -20.63 -7.65
CA LEU A 414 -0.07 -20.41 -8.85
C LEU A 414 0.42 -21.24 -10.02
N SER A 415 1.74 -21.38 -10.21
CA SER A 415 2.27 -22.31 -11.21
C SER A 415 1.97 -23.77 -10.85
N TRP A 416 1.88 -24.12 -9.56
CA TRP A 416 1.42 -25.43 -9.09
C TRP A 416 -0.09 -25.63 -9.28
N ILE A 417 -0.92 -24.62 -9.00
CA ILE A 417 -2.36 -24.62 -9.25
C ILE A 417 -2.60 -24.76 -10.75
N GLU A 418 -1.87 -24.02 -11.57
CA GLU A 418 -1.87 -24.10 -13.03
C GLU A 418 -1.47 -25.51 -13.49
N HIS A 419 -0.33 -26.03 -13.03
CA HIS A 419 0.13 -27.37 -13.37
C HIS A 419 -0.87 -28.46 -12.93
N ARG A 420 -1.51 -28.30 -11.77
CA ARG A 420 -2.50 -29.24 -11.24
C ARG A 420 -3.85 -29.11 -11.93
N ALA A 421 -4.30 -27.90 -12.24
CA ALA A 421 -5.51 -27.64 -13.01
C ALA A 421 -5.39 -28.15 -14.44
N ARG A 422 -4.23 -27.96 -15.09
CA ARG A 422 -3.94 -28.52 -16.43
C ARG A 422 -3.94 -30.05 -16.41
N ARG A 423 -3.38 -30.69 -15.37
CA ARG A 423 -3.51 -32.15 -15.17
C ARG A 423 -4.95 -32.61 -14.96
N LEU A 424 -5.73 -31.90 -14.14
CA LEU A 424 -7.15 -32.20 -13.92
C LEU A 424 -8.01 -31.99 -15.18
N ALA A 425 -7.59 -31.08 -16.08
CA ALA A 425 -8.24 -30.84 -17.37
C ALA A 425 -7.83 -31.82 -18.48
N GLY A 426 -6.90 -32.75 -18.22
CA GLY A 426 -6.46 -33.75 -19.20
C GLY A 426 -5.72 -33.20 -20.42
N GLN A 427 -5.20 -31.97 -20.35
CA GLN A 427 -4.52 -31.34 -21.50
C GLN A 427 -3.04 -31.77 -21.57
N LYS A 428 -2.61 -32.29 -22.73
CA LYS A 428 -1.17 -32.47 -23.06
C LYS A 428 -0.55 -31.09 -23.36
N ILE A 429 0.69 -30.88 -22.92
CA ILE A 429 1.45 -29.66 -23.16
C ILE A 429 1.66 -29.49 -24.67
N ARG A 430 0.90 -28.59 -25.30
CA ARG A 430 1.28 -27.94 -26.55
C ARG A 430 1.43 -26.46 -26.23
N GLU A 431 2.57 -25.88 -26.59
CA GLU A 431 2.74 -24.43 -26.63
C GLU A 431 1.67 -23.86 -27.57
N LEU A 432 0.72 -23.12 -26.99
CA LEU A 432 -0.32 -22.43 -27.75
C LEU A 432 0.10 -20.98 -27.90
N SER A 433 0.51 -20.68 -29.11
CA SER A 433 0.88 -19.39 -29.67
C SER A 433 -0.39 -18.67 -30.17
N ASP A 434 -0.81 -17.61 -29.49
CA ASP A 434 -1.25 -16.32 -30.10
C ASP A 434 -1.47 -15.28 -28.97
N PRO A 435 -0.63 -14.23 -28.87
CA PRO A 435 -0.79 -13.16 -27.87
C PRO A 435 -2.06 -12.30 -28.04
N ARG A 436 -2.89 -12.51 -29.07
CA ARG A 436 -4.12 -11.74 -29.33
C ARG A 436 -5.36 -12.27 -28.60
N SER A 437 -5.30 -13.42 -27.95
CA SER A 437 -6.45 -14.08 -27.32
C SER A 437 -6.54 -13.82 -25.80
N VAL A 438 -6.61 -12.55 -25.40
CA VAL A 438 -6.71 -12.17 -23.98
C VAL A 438 -8.09 -12.57 -23.44
N SER A 439 -8.11 -13.48 -22.46
CA SER A 439 -9.32 -13.82 -21.71
C SER A 439 -9.29 -13.13 -20.34
N THR A 440 -10.46 -12.69 -19.84
CA THR A 440 -10.61 -12.14 -18.49
C THR A 440 -11.62 -12.96 -17.71
N LEU A 441 -11.38 -13.14 -16.42
CA LEU A 441 -12.25 -13.90 -15.53
C LEU A 441 -12.67 -13.00 -14.37
N THR A 442 -13.95 -13.05 -14.02
CA THR A 442 -14.49 -12.46 -12.79
C THR A 442 -15.16 -13.53 -11.95
N ILE A 443 -15.07 -13.41 -10.64
CA ILE A 443 -15.72 -14.31 -9.68
C ILE A 443 -16.25 -13.52 -8.49
N GLN A 444 -17.38 -13.98 -7.97
CA GLN A 444 -17.99 -13.53 -6.73
C GLN A 444 -18.40 -14.74 -5.90
N GLY A 445 -18.07 -14.71 -4.61
CA GLY A 445 -18.50 -15.68 -3.61
C GLY A 445 -18.99 -14.99 -2.34
N PRO A 446 -19.62 -15.74 -1.41
CA PRO A 446 -20.08 -15.19 -0.15
C PRO A 446 -18.91 -14.82 0.77
N GLU A 447 -19.12 -13.83 1.63
CA GLU A 447 -18.13 -13.42 2.64
C GLU A 447 -17.87 -14.50 3.69
N LYS A 448 -18.88 -15.32 3.97
CA LYS A 448 -18.83 -16.41 4.95
C LYS A 448 -19.31 -17.69 4.30
N ALA A 449 -18.63 -18.79 4.60
CA ALA A 449 -19.04 -20.12 4.22
C ALA A 449 -18.82 -21.09 5.37
N TRP A 450 -19.74 -22.04 5.52
CA TRP A 450 -19.69 -23.05 6.57
C TRP A 450 -19.06 -24.33 6.01
N ARG A 451 -18.22 -24.99 6.81
CA ARG A 451 -17.74 -26.35 6.49
C ARG A 451 -18.93 -27.28 6.26
N ARG A 452 -18.82 -28.18 5.28
CA ARG A 452 -19.91 -29.06 4.82
C ARG A 452 -21.11 -28.33 4.19
N GLY A 453 -21.20 -27.01 4.34
CA GLY A 453 -22.07 -26.16 3.56
C GLY A 453 -21.56 -26.01 2.13
N GLY A 454 -22.44 -25.58 1.24
CA GLY A 454 -22.05 -25.29 -0.12
C GLY A 454 -21.73 -23.81 -0.31
N LEU A 455 -20.55 -23.54 -0.84
CA LEU A 455 -20.08 -22.22 -1.25
C LEU A 455 -20.73 -21.85 -2.59
N LYS A 456 -21.68 -20.90 -2.56
CA LYS A 456 -22.31 -20.37 -3.79
C LYS A 456 -21.30 -19.50 -4.52
N VAL A 457 -21.08 -19.76 -5.80
CA VAL A 457 -20.13 -19.00 -6.61
C VAL A 457 -20.80 -18.61 -7.92
N ARG A 458 -20.56 -17.38 -8.35
CA ARG A 458 -20.92 -16.90 -9.69
C ARG A 458 -19.75 -16.16 -10.31
N GLY A 459 -19.69 -16.13 -11.64
CA GLY A 459 -18.66 -15.40 -12.35
C GLY A 459 -18.89 -15.38 -13.84
N GLN A 460 -17.93 -14.77 -14.54
CA GLN A 460 -17.98 -14.54 -15.97
C GLN A 460 -16.59 -14.70 -16.56
N LEU A 461 -16.46 -15.55 -17.58
CA LEU A 461 -15.30 -15.62 -18.47
C LEU A 461 -15.58 -14.77 -19.71
N ASN A 462 -14.72 -13.82 -20.04
CA ASN A 462 -14.77 -13.05 -21.27
C ASN A 462 -13.56 -13.39 -22.15
N GLY A 463 -13.76 -13.31 -23.45
CA GLY A 463 -12.71 -13.47 -24.46
C GLY A 463 -13.17 -12.89 -25.80
N PRO A 464 -12.30 -12.85 -26.82
CA PRO A 464 -12.65 -12.32 -28.14
C PRO A 464 -13.70 -13.17 -28.89
N ALA A 465 -13.94 -14.42 -28.45
CA ALA A 465 -14.95 -15.28 -29.05
C ALA A 465 -16.36 -14.88 -28.62
N GLN A 466 -17.30 -14.84 -29.57
CA GLN A 466 -18.71 -14.47 -29.37
C GLN A 466 -19.48 -15.50 -28.52
N SER A 467 -18.97 -16.72 -28.40
CA SER A 467 -19.57 -17.82 -27.64
C SER A 467 -18.51 -18.59 -26.87
N LEU A 468 -18.72 -18.77 -25.57
CA LEU A 468 -17.80 -19.42 -24.63
C LEU A 468 -18.47 -20.60 -23.88
N PRO A 469 -19.18 -21.53 -24.55
CA PRO A 469 -19.90 -22.60 -23.88
C PRO A 469 -18.93 -23.64 -23.31
N LYS A 470 -19.32 -24.22 -22.18
CA LYS A 470 -18.72 -25.42 -21.58
C LYS A 470 -17.24 -25.28 -21.20
N GLN A 471 -16.73 -24.05 -21.07
CA GLN A 471 -15.37 -23.82 -20.57
C GLN A 471 -15.29 -24.19 -19.09
N ARG A 472 -14.27 -24.97 -18.73
CA ARG A 472 -14.10 -25.49 -17.37
C ARG A 472 -13.35 -24.48 -16.51
N ILE A 473 -13.98 -24.05 -15.43
CA ILE A 473 -13.42 -23.12 -14.44
C ILE A 473 -13.13 -23.91 -13.16
N GLU A 474 -11.88 -23.93 -12.74
CA GLU A 474 -11.46 -24.56 -11.48
C GLU A 474 -11.57 -23.57 -10.32
N LEU A 475 -12.06 -24.04 -9.17
CA LEU A 475 -12.25 -23.23 -7.97
C LEU A 475 -11.28 -23.69 -6.88
N TRP A 476 -10.58 -22.72 -6.30
CA TRP A 476 -9.54 -22.93 -5.30
C TRP A 476 -9.78 -22.03 -4.09
N LEU A 477 -9.46 -22.54 -2.90
CA LEU A 477 -9.28 -21.74 -1.69
C LEU A 477 -7.79 -21.65 -1.39
N ILE A 478 -7.28 -20.43 -1.27
CA ILE A 478 -5.88 -20.16 -0.95
C ILE A 478 -5.83 -19.49 0.43
N SER A 479 -5.01 -20.03 1.33
CA SER A 479 -4.79 -19.38 2.63
C SER A 479 -3.99 -18.10 2.44
N PRO A 480 -4.47 -16.94 2.94
CA PRO A 480 -3.71 -15.69 2.86
C PRO A 480 -2.53 -15.67 3.84
N VAL A 481 -2.54 -16.56 4.85
CA VAL A 481 -1.51 -16.64 5.90
C VAL A 481 -0.45 -17.68 5.57
N GLU A 482 -0.85 -18.79 4.94
CA GLU A 482 0.02 -19.87 4.48
C GLU A 482 -0.23 -20.11 2.99
N PRO A 483 0.36 -19.31 2.11
CA PRO A 483 -0.02 -19.37 0.70
C PRO A 483 0.28 -20.69 0.01
N THR A 484 1.19 -21.49 0.58
CA THR A 484 1.48 -22.88 0.20
C THR A 484 0.28 -23.81 0.37
N LYS A 485 -0.71 -23.39 1.16
CA LYS A 485 -1.95 -24.11 1.43
C LYS A 485 -3.04 -23.65 0.46
N ALA A 486 -3.12 -24.35 -0.67
CA ALA A 486 -4.20 -24.22 -1.64
C ALA A 486 -5.03 -25.50 -1.69
N ILE A 487 -6.36 -25.36 -1.64
CA ILE A 487 -7.30 -26.46 -1.65
C ILE A 487 -8.20 -26.30 -2.87
N HIS A 488 -8.18 -27.30 -3.76
CA HIS A 488 -9.16 -27.40 -4.84
C HIS A 488 -10.52 -27.75 -4.24
N VAL A 489 -11.52 -26.90 -4.49
CA VAL A 489 -12.86 -27.07 -3.91
C VAL A 489 -13.90 -27.52 -4.93
N GLY A 490 -13.58 -27.47 -6.23
CA GLY A 490 -14.44 -27.99 -7.27
C GLY A 490 -14.23 -27.28 -8.60
N SER A 491 -15.16 -27.51 -9.54
CA SER A 491 -15.12 -26.91 -10.88
C SER A 491 -16.51 -26.53 -11.35
N MET A 492 -16.60 -25.52 -12.20
CA MET A 492 -17.82 -25.10 -12.88
C MET A 492 -17.64 -25.10 -14.39
N LYS A 493 -18.74 -25.09 -15.14
CA LYS A 493 -18.73 -24.91 -16.59
C LYS A 493 -19.44 -23.61 -16.94
N THR A 494 -18.92 -22.90 -17.93
CA THR A 494 -19.57 -21.70 -18.48
C THR A 494 -20.75 -22.06 -19.38
N GLY A 495 -21.76 -21.19 -19.42
CA GLY A 495 -22.80 -21.18 -20.45
C GLY A 495 -22.31 -20.53 -21.75
N ALA A 496 -23.20 -20.41 -22.74
CA ALA A 496 -22.86 -19.87 -24.07
C ALA A 496 -22.22 -18.47 -24.01
N GLN A 497 -22.62 -17.63 -23.07
CA GLN A 497 -22.08 -16.28 -22.90
C GLN A 497 -20.88 -16.20 -21.95
N GLY A 498 -20.32 -17.33 -21.48
CA GLY A 498 -19.21 -17.30 -20.53
C GLY A 498 -19.62 -17.21 -19.04
N HIS A 499 -20.92 -17.04 -18.76
CA HIS A 499 -21.44 -17.00 -17.39
C HIS A 499 -21.36 -18.37 -16.73
N PHE A 500 -20.97 -18.40 -15.46
CA PHE A 500 -21.05 -19.61 -14.64
C PHE A 500 -21.61 -19.28 -13.26
N GLN A 501 -22.47 -20.17 -12.76
CA GLN A 501 -23.04 -20.09 -11.43
C GLN A 501 -23.25 -21.49 -10.89
N GLY A 502 -22.98 -21.68 -9.61
CA GLY A 502 -23.24 -22.96 -8.95
C GLY A 502 -22.87 -22.96 -7.48
N GLN A 503 -22.73 -24.15 -6.93
CA GLN A 503 -22.34 -24.36 -5.54
C GLN A 503 -21.27 -25.44 -5.45
N VAL A 504 -20.20 -25.19 -4.70
CA VAL A 504 -19.17 -26.20 -4.40
C VAL A 504 -19.19 -26.56 -2.92
N ARG A 505 -19.04 -27.85 -2.60
CA ARG A 505 -19.04 -28.32 -1.20
C ARG A 505 -17.68 -28.09 -0.56
N LEU A 506 -17.66 -27.47 0.62
CA LEU A 506 -16.44 -27.29 1.39
C LEU A 506 -16.14 -28.54 2.23
N ASP A 507 -15.05 -29.21 1.89
CA ASP A 507 -14.54 -30.39 2.59
C ASP A 507 -14.09 -30.04 4.03
N ARG A 508 -14.13 -31.02 4.93
CA ARG A 508 -13.55 -30.96 6.29
C ARG A 508 -12.06 -30.61 6.28
N ARG A 509 -11.34 -30.90 5.18
CA ARG A 509 -9.93 -30.52 4.99
C ARG A 509 -9.69 -29.01 4.95
N VAL A 510 -10.71 -28.20 4.67
CA VAL A 510 -10.60 -26.73 4.68
C VAL A 510 -10.49 -26.26 6.12
N GLY A 511 -9.32 -25.77 6.53
CA GLY A 511 -9.06 -25.15 7.83
C GLY A 511 -10.07 -24.05 8.19
N LEU A 512 -10.34 -23.81 9.47
CA LEU A 512 -11.07 -22.61 9.87
C LEU A 512 -10.14 -21.40 9.72
N GLY A 513 -10.68 -20.26 9.29
CA GLY A 513 -9.91 -19.03 9.11
C GLY A 513 -10.22 -18.33 7.80
N PRO A 514 -9.49 -17.25 7.49
CA PRO A 514 -9.65 -16.52 6.24
C PRO A 514 -9.15 -17.37 5.07
N TRP A 515 -9.93 -17.37 3.98
CA TRP A 515 -9.56 -18.01 2.71
C TRP A 515 -9.88 -17.08 1.56
N ASP A 516 -9.01 -17.08 0.56
CA ASP A 516 -9.22 -16.38 -0.68
C ASP A 516 -9.81 -17.35 -1.71
N LEU A 517 -11.02 -17.06 -2.21
CA LEU A 517 -11.64 -17.81 -3.30
C LEU A 517 -11.08 -17.36 -4.65
N VAL A 518 -10.47 -18.30 -5.36
CA VAL A 518 -9.86 -18.10 -6.68
C VAL A 518 -10.55 -18.99 -7.72
N ALA A 519 -10.94 -18.39 -8.83
CA ALA A 519 -11.31 -19.11 -10.06
C ALA A 519 -10.12 -19.14 -11.01
N TYR A 520 -9.89 -20.27 -11.66
CA TYR A 520 -8.83 -20.47 -12.63
C TYR A 520 -9.38 -21.11 -13.90
N PHE A 521 -9.08 -20.53 -15.04
CA PHE A 521 -9.35 -21.08 -16.36
C PHE A 521 -8.02 -21.50 -16.99
N ALA A 522 -7.89 -22.79 -17.32
CA ALA A 522 -6.65 -23.36 -17.83
C ALA A 522 -6.30 -22.95 -19.27
N GLY A 523 -7.20 -22.22 -19.95
CA GLY A 523 -7.09 -21.91 -21.36
C GLY A 523 -7.79 -22.96 -22.24
N SER A 524 -8.02 -22.56 -23.48
CA SER A 524 -8.48 -23.41 -24.57
C SER A 524 -7.62 -23.12 -25.81
N PRO A 525 -7.74 -23.87 -26.91
CA PRO A 525 -7.03 -23.54 -28.14
C PRO A 525 -7.29 -22.10 -28.65
N GLN A 526 -8.38 -21.47 -28.23
CA GLN A 526 -8.79 -20.12 -28.66
C GLN A 526 -8.59 -19.04 -27.60
N LEU A 527 -8.26 -19.41 -26.35
CA LEU A 527 -8.24 -18.47 -25.22
C LEU A 527 -7.06 -18.74 -24.31
N ALA A 528 -6.34 -17.67 -23.93
CA ALA A 528 -5.29 -17.77 -22.94
C ALA A 528 -5.85 -18.24 -21.58
N ALA A 529 -4.99 -18.87 -20.78
CA ALA A 529 -5.28 -19.15 -19.38
C ALA A 529 -5.44 -17.84 -18.60
N CYS A 530 -6.36 -17.80 -17.65
CA CYS A 530 -6.56 -16.63 -16.79
C CYS A 530 -7.12 -17.05 -15.44
N TYR A 531 -7.14 -16.13 -14.49
CA TYR A 531 -7.70 -16.39 -13.17
C TYR A 531 -8.37 -15.14 -12.60
N SER A 532 -9.19 -15.33 -11.58
CA SER A 532 -9.86 -14.26 -10.86
C SER A 532 -9.98 -14.60 -9.39
N GLN A 533 -10.06 -13.59 -8.54
CA GLN A 533 -10.28 -13.75 -7.11
C GLN A 533 -11.51 -12.96 -6.70
N SER A 534 -12.32 -13.51 -5.78
CA SER A 534 -13.51 -12.82 -5.31
C SER A 534 -13.09 -11.49 -4.66
N PRO A 535 -13.70 -10.35 -5.04
CA PRO A 535 -13.42 -9.08 -4.39
C PRO A 535 -13.75 -9.18 -2.90
N LYS A 536 -12.91 -8.58 -2.05
CA LYS A 536 -13.25 -8.38 -0.65
C LYS A 536 -14.25 -7.23 -0.60
N HIS A 537 -15.50 -7.51 -0.27
CA HIS A 537 -16.47 -6.44 -0.03
C HIS A 537 -15.95 -5.59 1.15
N SER A 538 -15.56 -4.34 0.87
CA SER A 538 -15.46 -3.32 1.90
C SER A 538 -16.87 -3.13 2.43
N LYS A 539 -17.09 -3.32 3.73
CA LYS A 539 -18.38 -3.13 4.41
C LYS A 539 -19.11 -1.90 3.82
N SER A 540 -20.14 -2.12 3.02
CA SER A 540 -21.09 -1.08 2.69
C SER A 540 -21.96 -0.88 3.93
N SER A 541 -21.97 0.34 4.45
CA SER A 541 -22.97 0.79 5.42
C SER A 541 -24.37 0.53 4.87
N GLY A 542 -25.05 -0.45 5.44
CA GLY A 542 -26.38 -0.88 5.03
C GLY A 542 -26.93 -1.94 5.98
N ASP A 543 -26.81 -1.71 7.29
CA ASP A 543 -27.58 -2.42 8.31
C ASP A 543 -28.63 -1.44 8.85
N GLU A 544 -29.66 -1.20 8.04
CA GLU A 544 -30.91 -0.56 8.48
C GLU A 544 -32.07 -1.14 7.67
N ALA A 545 -32.39 -2.42 7.92
CA ALA A 545 -33.72 -3.04 7.71
C ALA A 545 -33.67 -4.55 7.98
N ALA A 546 -33.55 -4.96 9.25
CA ALA A 546 -34.01 -6.28 9.70
C ALA A 546 -34.01 -6.34 11.25
N ARG A 547 -34.95 -5.60 11.86
CA ARG A 547 -35.52 -5.97 13.15
C ARG A 547 -37.03 -6.13 12.95
N LYS A 548 -37.42 -7.34 12.57
CA LYS A 548 -38.68 -7.98 12.95
C LYS A 548 -38.34 -9.42 13.28
#